data_AF-M1DCD6-F1
#
_entry.id   AF-M1DCD6-F1
#
_cell.length_a   1.000
_cell.length_b   1.000
_cell.length_c   1.000
_cell.angle_alpha   90.00
_cell.angle_beta   90.00
_cell.angle_gamma   90.00
#
_symmetry.space_group_name_H-M   'P 1'
#
loop_
_entity.id
_entity.type
_entity.pdbx_description
1 polymer ?
#
loop_
_entity_poly.entity_id
_entity_poly.type
_entity_poly.pdbx_seq_one_letter_code
_entity_poly.pdbx_strand_id
1 'polypeptide(L)'
;MNMKSKPLREVLKDVPEGVDKSDWEWLVKDHFLSEKLKEEIQELLQVEPSLTNIEVVERCFGPQSKSHVVGFGGGITSKNLKGGSSAKAALLEQLNVSRKEKDVLLEELNASRKENESMKRRMDNIEKRCEIFESAIFRDPSSPPSSSEQNTGRIILQVSNLLNVKRSIFQFSKLVNMYKLIIPCCHC
;
A
#
# COMPACT_ATOMS: atom_id res chain seq x y z
N MET A 1 6.04 61.75 15.01
CA MET A 1 6.71 60.79 15.92
C MET A 1 7.56 59.88 15.07
N ASN A 2 8.88 59.82 15.30
CA ASN A 2 9.82 59.00 14.53
C ASN A 2 9.66 57.54 14.95
N MET A 3 8.77 56.79 14.29
CA MET A 3 8.62 55.35 14.50
C MET A 3 9.80 54.64 13.86
N LYS A 4 10.89 54.48 14.62
CA LYS A 4 11.97 53.56 14.24
C LYS A 4 11.37 52.15 14.22
N SER A 5 11.13 51.63 13.02
CA SER A 5 10.71 50.25 12.82
C SER A 5 11.82 49.33 13.34
N LYS A 6 11.42 48.29 14.09
CA LYS A 6 12.35 47.23 14.48
C LYS A 6 12.87 46.56 13.20
N PRO A 7 14.16 46.23 13.12
CA PRO A 7 14.70 45.52 11.97
C PRO A 7 14.00 44.17 11.82
N LEU A 8 13.77 43.73 10.58
CA LEU A 8 13.04 42.49 10.26
C LEU A 8 13.56 41.28 11.06
N ARG A 9 14.89 41.18 11.21
CA ARG A 9 15.54 40.11 12.00
C ARG A 9 15.11 40.06 13.46
N GLU A 10 14.69 41.18 14.05
CA GLU A 10 14.24 41.26 15.44
C GLU A 10 12.76 40.94 15.56
N VAL A 11 11.96 41.30 14.55
CA VAL A 11 10.54 40.95 14.47
C VAL A 11 10.36 39.44 14.26
N LEU A 12 11.21 38.81 13.43
CA LEU A 12 11.13 37.38 13.13
C LEU A 12 11.62 36.46 14.28
N LYS A 13 12.13 37.01 15.39
CA LYS A 13 12.50 36.23 16.58
C LYS A 13 11.30 35.77 17.39
N ASP A 14 10.18 36.50 17.29
CA ASP A 14 8.99 36.23 18.07
C ASP A 14 8.16 35.16 17.36
N VAL A 15 8.13 33.95 17.95
CA VAL A 15 7.33 32.82 17.43
C VAL A 15 5.85 33.10 17.71
N PRO A 16 4.96 33.04 16.72
CA PRO A 16 3.52 33.21 16.94
C PRO A 16 2.94 32.12 17.85
N GLU A 17 1.92 32.47 18.64
CA GLU A 17 1.25 31.53 19.55
C GLU A 17 0.60 30.38 18.76
N GLY A 18 0.92 29.14 19.12
CA GLY A 18 0.41 27.93 18.45
C GLY A 18 1.24 27.46 17.24
N VAL A 19 2.36 28.12 16.93
CA VAL A 19 3.32 27.65 15.92
C VAL A 19 4.47 26.92 16.63
N ASP A 20 4.86 25.74 16.12
CA ASP A 20 6.04 25.04 16.62
C ASP A 20 7.30 25.86 16.37
N LYS A 21 8.19 25.91 17.37
CA LYS A 21 9.40 26.73 17.29
C LYS A 21 10.33 26.26 16.17
N SER A 22 10.46 24.96 15.94
CA SER A 22 11.34 24.39 14.92
C SER A 22 10.81 24.68 13.52
N ASP A 23 9.50 24.55 13.33
CA ASP A 23 8.83 24.89 12.06
C ASP A 23 8.94 26.38 11.73
N TRP A 24 8.77 27.24 12.74
CA TRP A 24 8.98 28.69 12.58
C TRP A 24 10.42 29.03 12.22
N GLU A 25 11.38 28.44 12.92
CA GLU A 25 12.80 28.66 12.63
C GLU A 25 13.19 28.18 11.23
N TRP A 26 12.65 27.03 10.79
CA TRP A 26 12.86 26.52 9.44
C TRP A 26 12.30 27.48 8.40
N LEU A 27 11.04 27.92 8.55
CA LEU A 27 10.40 28.88 7.66
C LEU A 27 11.17 30.20 7.56
N VAL A 28 11.59 30.77 8.70
CA VAL A 28 12.33 32.02 8.73
C VAL A 28 13.70 31.89 8.06
N LYS A 29 14.43 30.80 8.33
CA LYS A 29 15.77 30.57 7.76
C LYS A 29 15.70 30.28 6.26
N ASP A 30 14.79 29.40 5.85
CA ASP A 30 14.77 28.85 4.49
C ASP A 30 14.02 29.76 3.49
N HIS A 31 13.00 30.48 3.95
CA HIS A 31 12.19 31.33 3.07
C HIS A 31 12.46 32.82 3.25
N PHE A 32 12.47 33.35 4.47
CA PHE A 32 12.56 34.81 4.71
C PHE A 32 13.99 35.35 4.78
N LEU A 33 14.96 34.51 5.13
CA LEU A 33 16.37 34.89 5.29
C LEU A 33 17.30 34.19 4.29
N SER A 34 16.73 33.51 3.28
CA SER A 34 17.51 32.81 2.27
C SER A 34 18.36 33.79 1.46
N GLU A 35 19.59 33.40 1.12
CA GLU A 35 20.47 34.23 0.30
C GLU A 35 19.85 34.50 -1.08
N LYS A 36 19.13 33.51 -1.63
CA LYS A 36 18.39 33.65 -2.89
C LYS A 36 17.38 34.79 -2.86
N LEU A 37 16.59 34.91 -1.79
CA LEU A 37 15.62 36.00 -1.67
C LEU A 37 16.32 37.36 -1.54
N LYS A 38 17.45 37.42 -0.82
CA LYS A 38 18.23 38.66 -0.68
C LYS A 38 18.82 39.10 -2.03
N GLU A 39 19.36 38.18 -2.79
CA GLU A 39 19.90 38.42 -4.13
C GLU A 39 18.81 38.90 -5.10
N GLU A 40 17.64 38.24 -5.13
CA GLU A 40 16.52 38.65 -5.97
C GLU A 40 16.02 40.06 -5.63
N ILE A 41 15.90 40.41 -4.35
CA ILE A 41 15.52 41.76 -3.92
C ILE A 41 16.60 42.77 -4.31
N GLN A 42 17.87 42.44 -4.12
CA GLN A 42 18.98 43.32 -4.46
C GLN A 42 19.06 43.56 -5.97
N GLU A 43 18.87 42.53 -6.79
CA GLU A 43 18.82 42.64 -8.25
C GLU A 43 17.64 43.51 -8.70
N LEU A 44 16.44 43.27 -8.16
CA LEU A 44 15.25 44.08 -8.48
C LEU A 44 15.46 45.57 -8.17
N LEU A 45 16.09 45.89 -7.04
CA LEU A 45 16.40 47.27 -6.67
C LEU A 45 17.51 47.90 -7.51
N GLN A 46 18.41 47.09 -8.11
CA GLN A 46 19.40 47.59 -9.06
C GLN A 46 18.78 47.91 -10.42
N VAL A 47 17.86 47.06 -10.90
CA VAL A 47 17.20 47.22 -12.20
C VAL A 47 16.13 48.31 -12.14
N GLU A 48 15.33 48.37 -11.06
CA GLU A 48 14.27 49.35 -10.88
C GLU A 48 14.34 50.00 -9.47
N PRO A 49 15.24 50.98 -9.25
CA PRO A 49 15.42 51.61 -7.93
C PRO A 49 14.20 52.41 -7.44
N SER A 50 13.28 52.75 -8.34
CA SER A 50 12.05 53.49 -8.03
C SER A 50 10.91 52.62 -7.50
N LEU A 51 11.10 51.29 -7.42
CA LEU A 51 10.09 50.39 -6.88
C LEU A 51 9.79 50.73 -5.42
N THR A 52 8.52 50.76 -5.10
CA THR A 52 8.07 50.84 -3.72
C THR A 52 8.26 49.50 -3.03
N ASN A 53 8.40 49.50 -1.70
CA ASN A 53 8.55 48.27 -0.92
C ASN A 53 7.44 47.24 -1.18
N ILE A 54 6.22 47.70 -1.51
CA ILE A 54 5.10 46.80 -1.79
C ILE A 54 5.22 46.12 -3.16
N GLU A 55 5.70 46.84 -4.18
CA GLU A 55 5.89 46.28 -5.51
C GLU A 55 7.04 45.26 -5.53
N VAL A 56 8.11 45.51 -4.75
CA VAL A 56 9.20 44.53 -4.57
C VAL A 56 8.65 43.24 -3.94
N VAL A 57 7.83 43.36 -2.89
CA VAL A 57 7.19 42.19 -2.26
C VAL A 57 6.27 41.45 -3.23
N GLU A 58 5.48 42.17 -4.03
CA GLU A 58 4.60 41.56 -5.02
C GLU A 58 5.36 40.86 -6.17
N ARG A 59 6.55 41.34 -6.54
CA ARG A 59 7.42 40.66 -7.51
C ARG A 59 8.01 39.36 -6.96
N CYS A 60 8.44 39.34 -5.69
CA CYS A 60 9.04 38.15 -5.07
C CYS A 60 7.99 37.09 -4.67
N PHE A 61 6.82 37.51 -4.18
CA PHE A 61 5.83 36.61 -3.57
C PHE A 61 4.48 36.57 -4.30
N GLY A 62 4.34 37.32 -5.40
CA GLY A 62 3.10 37.45 -6.16
C GLY A 62 2.16 38.55 -5.62
N PRO A 63 1.11 38.90 -6.39
CA PRO A 63 0.17 39.95 -6.02
C PRO A 63 -0.44 39.75 -4.63
N GLN A 64 -0.31 40.75 -3.77
CA GLN A 64 -0.84 40.70 -2.41
C GLN A 64 -2.29 41.21 -2.41
N SER A 65 -3.27 40.33 -2.15
CA SER A 65 -4.66 40.76 -2.03
C SER A 65 -4.87 41.57 -0.74
N LYS A 66 -4.96 42.90 -0.86
CA LYS A 66 -5.11 43.84 0.27
C LYS A 66 -6.48 43.77 0.98
N SER A 67 -7.39 42.88 0.57
CA SER A 67 -8.74 42.76 1.13
C SER A 67 -8.79 41.91 2.41
N HIS A 68 -7.88 40.94 2.56
CA HIS A 68 -7.80 40.09 3.74
C HIS A 68 -6.42 39.42 3.79
N VAL A 69 -5.63 39.69 4.82
CA VAL A 69 -4.44 38.88 5.10
C VAL A 69 -4.93 37.54 5.63
N VAL A 70 -5.05 36.53 4.76
CA VAL A 70 -5.28 35.15 5.20
C VAL A 70 -3.94 34.57 5.61
N GLY A 71 -3.59 34.73 6.88
CA GLY A 71 -2.50 33.96 7.46
C GLY A 71 -2.92 32.49 7.52
N PHE A 72 -2.28 31.62 6.74
CA PHE A 72 -2.30 30.17 6.98
C PHE A 72 -1.45 29.86 8.21
N GLY A 73 -1.92 30.34 9.36
CA GLY A 73 -1.42 30.07 10.71
C GLY A 73 -2.57 29.97 11.71
N GLY A 74 -3.81 29.87 11.21
CA GLY A 74 -4.98 29.61 12.04
C GLY A 74 -4.91 28.19 12.55
N GLY A 75 -4.44 28.04 13.80
CA GLY A 75 -4.47 26.78 14.53
C GLY A 75 -5.79 26.06 14.32
N ILE A 76 -5.70 24.76 14.06
CA ILE A 76 -6.84 23.84 13.97
C ILE A 76 -7.67 24.04 15.25
N THR A 77 -8.71 24.87 15.18
CA THR A 77 -9.57 25.08 16.35
C THR A 77 -10.27 23.76 16.67
N SER A 78 -10.60 23.48 17.93
CA SER A 78 -11.29 22.23 18.31
C SER A 78 -12.57 21.97 17.50
N LYS A 79 -13.22 23.04 17.01
CA LYS A 79 -14.36 22.99 16.08
C LYS A 79 -14.00 22.52 14.65
N ASN A 80 -12.76 22.74 14.19
CA ASN A 80 -12.23 22.21 12.93
C ASN A 80 -11.77 20.74 13.08
N LEU A 81 -11.40 20.32 14.29
CA LEU A 81 -11.24 18.89 14.64
C LEU A 81 -12.59 18.18 14.87
N LYS A 82 -13.69 18.94 14.94
CA LYS A 82 -15.07 18.44 15.06
C LYS A 82 -15.65 18.09 13.68
N GLY A 83 -14.81 17.57 12.77
CA GLY A 83 -15.27 16.85 11.60
C GLY A 83 -15.93 15.53 12.01
N GLY A 84 -17.26 15.56 12.14
CA GLY A 84 -18.15 14.41 12.09
C GLY A 84 -17.95 13.30 13.14
N SER A 85 -18.51 13.47 14.33
CA SER A 85 -18.72 12.37 15.30
C SER A 85 -19.36 11.13 14.67
N SER A 86 -20.21 11.30 13.64
CA SER A 86 -20.86 10.21 12.91
C SER A 86 -19.90 9.49 11.94
N ALA A 87 -19.10 10.22 11.16
CA ALA A 87 -18.16 9.63 10.21
C ALA A 87 -17.05 8.82 10.91
N LYS A 88 -16.55 9.31 12.05
CA LYS A 88 -15.57 8.57 12.86
C LYS A 88 -16.15 7.27 13.45
N ALA A 89 -17.41 7.29 13.89
CA ALA A 89 -18.08 6.11 14.42
C ALA A 89 -18.33 5.06 13.32
N ALA A 90 -18.80 5.49 12.15
CA ALA A 90 -18.99 4.62 10.98
C ALA A 90 -17.67 3.97 10.52
N LEU A 91 -16.56 4.72 10.51
CA LEU A 91 -15.23 4.18 10.18
C LEU A 91 -14.74 3.17 11.22
N LEU A 92 -14.97 3.42 12.51
CA LEU A 92 -14.62 2.46 13.57
C LEU A 92 -15.42 1.16 13.47
N GLU A 93 -16.70 1.26 13.11
CA GLU A 93 -17.54 0.09 12.88
C GLU A 93 -17.04 -0.73 11.68
N GLN A 94 -16.76 -0.08 10.55
CA GLN A 94 -16.19 -0.75 9.37
C GLN A 94 -14.85 -1.42 9.69
N LEU A 95 -13.96 -0.75 10.42
CA LEU A 95 -12.67 -1.32 10.82
C LEU A 95 -12.87 -2.58 11.68
N ASN A 96 -13.81 -2.55 12.62
CA ASN A 96 -14.12 -3.71 13.46
C ASN A 96 -14.73 -4.87 12.66
N VAL A 97 -15.59 -4.58 11.67
CA VAL A 97 -16.14 -5.59 10.75
C VAL A 97 -15.01 -6.23 9.93
N SER A 98 -14.18 -5.42 9.26
CA SER A 98 -13.06 -5.93 8.47
C SER A 98 -12.03 -6.71 9.30
N ARG A 99 -11.83 -6.33 10.58
CA ARG A 99 -11.00 -7.10 11.50
C ARG A 99 -11.56 -8.50 11.74
N LYS A 100 -12.85 -8.60 12.04
CA LYS A 100 -13.53 -9.90 12.25
C LYS A 100 -13.50 -10.77 10.99
N GLU A 101 -13.76 -10.17 9.83
CA GLU A 101 -13.67 -10.87 8.53
C GLU A 101 -12.26 -11.41 8.29
N LYS A 102 -11.23 -10.61 8.54
CA LYS A 102 -9.83 -11.06 8.42
C LYS A 102 -9.52 -12.26 9.31
N ASP A 103 -10.06 -12.28 10.53
CA ASP A 103 -9.83 -13.38 11.47
C ASP A 103 -10.54 -14.66 11.01
N VAL A 104 -11.77 -14.56 10.49
CA VAL A 104 -12.49 -15.70 9.87
C VAL A 104 -11.72 -16.24 8.66
N LEU A 105 -11.27 -15.35 7.77
CA LEU A 105 -10.50 -15.75 6.58
C LEU A 105 -9.17 -16.42 6.94
N LEU A 106 -8.53 -15.98 8.02
CA LEU A 106 -7.29 -16.58 8.49
C LEU A 106 -7.50 -18.03 8.97
N GLU A 107 -8.59 -18.29 9.69
CA GLU A 107 -8.96 -19.64 10.11
C GLU A 107 -9.29 -20.54 8.91
N GLU A 108 -10.05 -20.04 7.95
CA GLU A 108 -10.38 -20.78 6.72
C GLU A 108 -9.13 -21.11 5.90
N LEU A 109 -8.19 -20.16 5.76
CA LEU A 109 -6.90 -20.40 5.11
C LEU A 109 -6.12 -21.51 5.83
N ASN A 110 -6.06 -21.47 7.16
CA ASN A 110 -5.37 -22.48 7.95
C ASN A 110 -6.00 -23.87 7.81
N ALA A 111 -7.33 -23.96 7.77
CA ALA A 111 -8.05 -25.20 7.52
C ALA A 111 -7.75 -25.76 6.12
N SER A 112 -7.85 -24.92 5.09
CA SER A 112 -7.54 -25.30 3.70
C SER A 112 -6.07 -25.74 3.53
N ARG A 113 -5.14 -25.10 4.24
CA ARG A 113 -3.72 -25.51 4.27
C ARG A 113 -3.55 -26.92 4.84
N LYS A 114 -4.18 -27.22 5.97
CA LYS A 114 -4.14 -28.57 6.59
C LYS A 114 -4.73 -29.63 5.66
N GLU A 115 -5.82 -29.31 4.97
CA GLU A 115 -6.42 -30.20 3.98
C GLU A 115 -5.46 -30.46 2.81
N ASN A 116 -4.81 -29.41 2.28
CA ASN A 116 -3.82 -29.54 1.22
C ASN A 116 -2.63 -30.42 1.64
N GLU A 117 -2.12 -30.27 2.86
CA GLU A 117 -1.08 -31.15 3.41
C GLU A 117 -1.56 -32.60 3.53
N SER A 118 -2.81 -32.81 3.96
CA SER A 118 -3.43 -34.13 4.01
C SER A 118 -3.54 -34.76 2.62
N MET A 119 -4.00 -33.99 1.63
CA MET A 119 -4.10 -34.42 0.24
C MET A 119 -2.73 -34.77 -0.34
N LYS A 120 -1.70 -33.96 -0.05
CA LYS A 120 -0.33 -34.25 -0.45
C LYS A 120 0.15 -35.60 0.08
N ARG A 121 -0.05 -35.88 1.37
CA ARG A 121 0.31 -37.19 1.95
C ARG A 121 -0.43 -38.36 1.29
N ARG A 122 -1.73 -38.20 1.03
CA ARG A 122 -2.52 -39.22 0.31
C ARG A 122 -2.01 -39.42 -1.11
N MET A 123 -1.60 -38.34 -1.78
CA MET A 123 -1.02 -38.38 -3.11
C MET A 123 0.31 -39.13 -3.13
N ASP A 124 1.21 -38.84 -2.19
CA ASP A 124 2.49 -39.53 -2.05
C ASP A 124 2.29 -41.03 -1.77
N ASN A 125 1.27 -41.39 -0.97
CA ASN A 125 0.92 -42.79 -0.74
C ASN A 125 0.41 -43.49 -2.01
N ILE A 126 -0.45 -42.82 -2.78
CA ILE A 126 -0.96 -43.36 -4.04
C ILE A 126 0.19 -43.55 -5.04
N GLU A 127 1.09 -42.58 -5.16
CA GLU A 127 2.26 -42.65 -6.04
C GLU A 127 3.13 -43.87 -5.72
N LYS A 128 3.48 -44.07 -4.44
CA LYS A 128 4.19 -45.27 -3.99
C LYS A 128 3.47 -46.57 -4.33
N ARG A 129 2.14 -46.59 -4.20
CA ARG A 129 1.34 -47.78 -4.58
C ARG A 129 1.37 -48.01 -6.09
N CYS A 130 1.31 -46.95 -6.90
CA CYS A 130 1.45 -47.05 -8.36
C CYS A 130 2.80 -47.62 -8.76
N GLU A 131 3.90 -47.16 -8.15
CA GLU A 131 5.25 -47.71 -8.39
C GLU A 131 5.32 -49.21 -8.06
N ILE A 132 4.74 -49.63 -6.92
CA ILE A 132 4.68 -51.05 -6.55
C ILE A 132 3.87 -51.85 -7.58
N PHE A 133 2.69 -51.37 -7.98
CA PHE A 133 1.87 -52.03 -9.00
C PHE A 133 2.58 -52.15 -10.34
N GLU A 134 3.25 -51.08 -10.79
CA GLU A 134 4.04 -51.07 -12.01
C GLU A 134 5.15 -52.12 -11.96
N SER A 135 5.89 -52.18 -10.84
CA SER A 135 6.94 -53.18 -10.62
C SER A 135 6.45 -54.63 -10.49
N ALA A 136 5.17 -54.84 -10.14
CA ALA A 136 4.55 -56.16 -10.02
C ALA A 136 4.01 -56.67 -11.36
N ILE A 137 3.49 -55.78 -12.20
CA ILE A 137 2.98 -56.10 -13.54
C ILE A 137 4.13 -56.40 -14.51
N PHE A 138 5.24 -55.68 -14.41
CA PHE A 138 6.38 -55.84 -15.33
C PHE A 138 7.39 -56.93 -14.94
N ARG A 139 7.11 -57.73 -13.90
CA ARG A 139 8.07 -58.75 -13.42
C ARG A 139 7.89 -60.16 -13.98
N ASP A 140 6.94 -60.43 -14.86
CA ASP A 140 6.84 -61.77 -15.45
C ASP A 140 6.28 -61.77 -16.89
N PRO A 141 7.12 -61.90 -17.94
CA PRO A 141 6.66 -61.95 -19.32
C PRO A 141 6.13 -63.33 -19.76
N SER A 142 6.15 -64.37 -18.91
CA SER A 142 6.01 -65.76 -19.38
C SER A 142 4.64 -66.42 -19.18
N SER A 143 3.56 -65.69 -18.84
CA SER A 143 2.23 -66.28 -18.66
C SER A 143 1.24 -65.85 -19.76
N PRO A 144 0.42 -66.77 -20.32
CA PRO A 144 -0.51 -66.46 -21.38
C PRO A 144 -1.66 -65.56 -20.90
N PRO A 145 -2.27 -64.76 -21.80
CA PRO A 145 -3.29 -63.77 -21.46
C PRO A 145 -4.53 -64.43 -20.86
N SER A 146 -4.71 -64.34 -19.53
CA SER A 146 -5.95 -64.73 -18.87
C SER A 146 -6.96 -63.57 -18.93
N SER A 147 -8.24 -63.84 -18.64
CA SER A 147 -9.35 -62.85 -18.71
C SER A 147 -9.15 -61.60 -17.83
N SER A 148 -8.05 -61.51 -17.08
CA SER A 148 -7.55 -60.31 -16.40
C SER A 148 -7.11 -59.18 -17.33
N GLU A 149 -6.77 -59.43 -18.60
CA GLU A 149 -6.28 -58.37 -19.51
C GLU A 149 -7.35 -57.33 -19.89
N GLN A 150 -8.62 -57.72 -19.96
CA GLN A 150 -9.72 -56.76 -20.14
C GLN A 150 -9.92 -55.86 -18.91
N ASN A 151 -9.56 -56.35 -17.72
CA ASN A 151 -9.53 -55.54 -16.50
C ASN A 151 -8.35 -54.57 -16.50
N THR A 152 -7.19 -54.96 -17.04
CA THR A 152 -6.00 -54.09 -17.15
C THR A 152 -6.29 -52.86 -18.03
N GLY A 153 -6.96 -53.04 -19.16
CA GLY A 153 -7.36 -51.91 -20.03
C GLY A 153 -8.30 -50.91 -19.36
N ARG A 154 -9.26 -51.38 -18.54
CA ARG A 154 -10.12 -50.51 -17.73
C ARG A 154 -9.34 -49.77 -16.65
N ILE A 155 -8.41 -50.45 -15.97
CA ILE A 155 -7.59 -49.84 -14.92
C ILE A 155 -6.67 -48.76 -15.52
N ILE A 156 -6.04 -49.00 -16.68
CA ILE A 156 -5.20 -48.00 -17.36
C ILE A 156 -5.99 -46.75 -17.75
N LEU A 157 -7.22 -46.90 -18.26
CA LEU A 157 -8.12 -45.78 -18.56
C LEU A 157 -8.53 -45.02 -17.29
N GLN A 158 -8.83 -45.72 -16.19
CA GLN A 158 -9.15 -45.08 -14.91
C GLN A 158 -7.95 -44.32 -14.32
N VAL A 159 -6.75 -44.89 -14.39
CA VAL A 159 -5.52 -44.25 -13.91
C VAL A 159 -5.16 -43.04 -14.79
N SER A 160 -5.32 -43.14 -16.11
CA SER A 160 -5.11 -42.03 -17.04
C SER A 160 -6.08 -40.88 -16.81
N ASN A 161 -7.36 -41.18 -16.56
CA ASN A 161 -8.35 -40.17 -16.18
C ASN A 161 -8.02 -39.53 -14.82
N LEU A 162 -7.56 -40.32 -13.84
CA LEU A 162 -7.15 -39.80 -12.53
C LEU A 162 -5.92 -38.89 -12.63
N LEU A 163 -4.96 -39.23 -13.48
CA LEU A 163 -3.77 -38.41 -13.76
C LEU A 163 -4.13 -37.10 -14.49
N ASN A 164 -5.10 -37.12 -15.41
CA ASN A 164 -5.62 -35.91 -16.05
C ASN A 164 -6.35 -34.99 -15.07
N VAL A 165 -7.16 -35.56 -14.17
CA VAL A 165 -7.79 -34.79 -13.08
C VAL A 165 -6.73 -34.19 -12.15
N LYS A 166 -5.67 -34.93 -11.80
CA LYS A 166 -4.51 -34.42 -11.05
C LYS A 166 -3.83 -33.24 -11.74
N ARG A 167 -3.60 -33.32 -13.05
CA ARG A 167 -2.96 -32.24 -13.82
C ARG A 167 -3.80 -30.97 -13.82
N SER A 168 -5.12 -31.11 -13.99
CA SER A 168 -6.06 -29.97 -13.93
C SER A 168 -6.12 -29.34 -12.54
N ILE A 169 -6.21 -30.13 -11.46
CA ILE A 169 -6.26 -29.60 -10.08
C ILE A 169 -4.96 -28.86 -9.73
N PHE A 170 -3.80 -29.41 -10.11
CA PHE A 170 -2.50 -28.77 -9.86
C PHE A 170 -2.33 -27.45 -10.64
N GLN A 171 -2.79 -27.41 -11.90
CA GLN A 171 -2.78 -26.17 -12.70
C GLN A 171 -3.75 -25.13 -12.12
N PHE A 172 -4.93 -25.56 -11.65
CA PHE A 172 -5.89 -24.67 -10.99
C PHE A 172 -5.34 -24.08 -9.70
N SER A 173 -4.65 -24.89 -8.87
CA SER A 173 -3.97 -24.42 -7.66
C SER A 173 -2.85 -23.41 -7.95
N LYS A 174 -2.07 -23.63 -9.01
CA LYS A 174 -1.05 -22.67 -9.47
C LYS A 174 -1.65 -21.35 -9.95
N LEU A 175 -2.73 -21.40 -10.73
CA LEU A 175 -3.46 -20.21 -11.17
C LEU A 175 -3.99 -19.42 -9.97
N VAL A 176 -4.67 -20.07 -9.03
CA VAL A 176 -5.22 -19.41 -7.83
C VAL A 176 -4.11 -18.76 -6.98
N ASN A 177 -2.95 -19.39 -6.82
CA ASN A 177 -1.82 -18.81 -6.10
C ASN A 177 -1.15 -17.64 -6.86
N MET A 178 -1.08 -17.71 -8.19
CA MET A 178 -0.58 -16.61 -9.02
C MET A 178 -1.50 -15.39 -8.95
N TYR A 179 -2.83 -15.57 -8.99
CA TYR A 179 -3.79 -14.48 -8.84
C TYR A 179 -3.71 -13.82 -7.45
N LYS A 180 -3.45 -14.57 -6.37
CA LYS A 180 -3.24 -14.00 -5.03
C LYS A 180 -1.99 -13.15 -4.89
N LEU A 181 -0.95 -13.40 -5.70
CA LEU A 181 0.29 -12.60 -5.71
C LEU A 181 0.17 -11.31 -6.53
N ILE A 182 -0.81 -11.22 -7.43
CA ILE A 182 -1.00 -10.09 -8.36
C ILE A 182 -1.99 -9.03 -7.79
N ILE A 183 -2.85 -9.40 -6.84
CA ILE A 183 -3.83 -8.50 -6.20
C ILE A 183 -3.30 -7.84 -4.89
N PRO A 184 -2.10 -7.23 -4.84
CA PRO A 184 -1.87 -6.13 -3.89
C PRO A 184 -1.98 -4.73 -4.51
N CYS A 185 -2.14 -4.60 -5.84
CA CYS A 185 -1.91 -3.31 -6.52
C CYS A 185 -3.17 -2.58 -7.02
N CYS A 186 -4.39 -3.03 -6.73
CA CYS A 186 -5.61 -2.36 -7.20
C CYS A 186 -6.60 -2.10 -6.05
N HIS A 187 -6.23 -1.22 -5.12
CA HIS A 187 -7.18 -0.41 -4.35
C HIS A 187 -6.70 1.05 -4.39
N CYS A 188 -7.12 1.73 -5.45
CA CYS A 188 -7.41 3.16 -5.45
C CYS A 188 -8.93 3.30 -5.36
#